data_AF-D2H3P4-F1
#
_entry.id   AF-D2H3P4-F1
#
_cell.length_a   1.000
_cell.length_b   1.000
_cell.length_c   1.000
_cell.angle_alpha   90.00
_cell.angle_beta   90.00
_cell.angle_gamma   90.00
#
_symmetry.space_group_name_H-M   'P 1'
#
loop_
_entity.id
_entity.type
_entity.pdbx_description
1 polymer ?
#
loop_
_entity_poly.entity_id
_entity_poly.type
_entity_poly.pdbx_seq_one_letter_code
_entity_poly.pdbx_strand_id
1 'polypeptide(L)'
;ISIKVIVQDMFTGIEKLVSVAFSTFVAKPVGEEKIHLKPVTLLTEQDHVEHNLASERRKVRLHHEDTFKNLMKENSKFDDPICDEEEGMVPTSGTSVQSIELVLPPHANHHGSTFGGQIMAWMETVATISASRLCRAHPLLKSVDMFKFRGPSTVGDRLVFNAIVNNTFQTCVEVGVRVEAFDCQEWSTGRGRHINSAFLIYNAVNDEEELVTFPRIKPVTKDDFRRYRGALARKRIRLGRKYVISHKEEVPLCVQWDISNQVALSNANVEALNSLAARSGWEVTRAVGKIKIYTLEEHDILSLWVEKHVERPAHVTYHLLSDFTKRPSWDPHYVSCEVIDWVSEADQIYYITCPVVNGDKPKDLVVLVSRRRPLKDGGTYTVAVKSVIVPSVPPSPQYIRSEIICAGFLIHAIDSSSCTVSYFNQISASISSYFAGYLGGWSKSIEETAASCIQFLENATDDGSINIF
;
A
#
# COMPACT_ATOMS: atom_id res chain seq x y z
N ILE A 1 19.76 15.81 6.67
CA ILE A 1 20.53 14.76 7.37
C ILE A 1 19.56 13.78 8.00
N SER A 2 19.56 12.54 7.54
CA SER A 2 18.81 11.42 8.13
C SER A 2 19.54 10.87 9.36
N ILE A 3 18.81 10.29 10.30
CA ILE A 3 19.36 9.49 11.40
C ILE A 3 19.50 8.06 10.88
N LYS A 4 20.74 7.53 10.84
CA LYS A 4 21.02 6.15 10.44
C LYS A 4 21.41 5.34 11.68
N VAL A 5 20.80 4.18 11.86
CA VAL A 5 21.12 3.24 12.93
C VAL A 5 21.67 1.97 12.28
N ILE A 6 22.89 1.60 12.67
CA ILE A 6 23.61 0.41 12.18
C ILE A 6 23.84 -0.50 13.38
N VAL A 7 23.64 -1.80 13.17
CA VAL A 7 24.01 -2.85 14.14
C VAL A 7 25.22 -3.59 13.60
N GLN A 8 26.19 -3.84 14.48
CA GLN A 8 27.38 -4.62 14.17
C GLN A 8 27.39 -5.86 15.07
N ASP A 9 27.48 -7.03 14.45
CA ASP A 9 27.74 -8.27 15.17
C ASP A 9 29.23 -8.34 15.52
N MET A 10 29.54 -8.39 16.82
CA MET A 10 30.92 -8.31 17.31
C MET A 10 31.74 -9.60 17.08
N PHE A 11 31.09 -10.73 16.78
CA PHE A 11 31.77 -12.00 16.53
C PHE A 11 32.13 -12.17 15.05
N THR A 12 31.20 -11.81 14.16
CA THR A 12 31.35 -11.95 12.71
C THR A 12 31.86 -10.68 12.03
N GLY A 13 31.76 -9.53 12.71
CA GLY A 13 32.07 -8.21 12.15
C GLY A 13 31.05 -7.70 11.14
N ILE A 14 29.95 -8.44 10.91
CA ILE A 14 28.95 -8.07 9.91
C ILE A 14 28.14 -6.87 10.41
N GLU A 15 28.09 -5.83 9.58
CA GLU A 15 27.24 -4.65 9.79
C GLU A 15 25.93 -4.77 9.01
N LYS A 16 24.82 -4.39 9.65
CA LYS A 16 23.49 -4.31 9.03
C LYS A 16 22.84 -2.98 9.32
N LEU A 17 22.19 -2.41 8.31
CA LEU A 17 21.35 -1.22 8.47
C LEU A 17 20.06 -1.59 9.19
N VAL A 18 19.80 -0.95 10.34
CA VAL A 18 18.59 -1.18 11.15
C VAL A 18 17.49 -0.19 10.77
N SER A 19 17.84 1.10 10.67
CA SER A 19 16.85 2.14 10.45
C SER A 19 17.44 3.37 9.79
N VAL A 20 16.62 4.02 8.95
CA VAL A 20 16.84 5.36 8.43
C VAL A 20 15.61 6.19 8.80
N ALA A 21 15.80 7.20 9.64
CA ALA A 21 14.71 8.02 10.18
C ALA A 21 14.95 9.52 9.98
N PHE A 22 13.87 10.29 10.07
CA PHE A 22 13.92 11.75 10.03
C PHE A 22 13.12 12.31 11.20
N SER A 23 13.77 13.16 12.01
CA SER A 23 13.11 13.89 13.09
C SER A 23 13.15 15.40 12.82
N THR A 24 12.20 16.14 13.39
CA THR A 24 12.15 17.61 13.31
C THR A 24 12.23 18.18 14.71
N PHE A 25 13.20 19.06 14.94
CA PHE A 25 13.40 19.75 16.19
C PHE A 25 13.00 21.22 16.06
N VAL A 26 12.49 21.78 17.16
CA VAL A 26 12.20 23.21 17.29
C VAL A 26 13.09 23.74 18.40
N ALA A 27 13.89 24.76 18.08
CA ALA A 27 14.70 25.41 19.10
C ALA A 27 13.79 26.25 20.02
N LYS A 28 13.92 26.03 21.33
CA LYS A 28 13.20 26.77 22.37
C LYS A 28 14.18 27.72 23.04
N PRO A 29 14.15 29.03 22.73
CA PRO A 29 15.05 30.01 23.34
C PRO A 29 14.76 30.15 24.83
N VAL A 30 15.74 30.64 25.57
CA VAL A 30 15.57 31.05 26.97
C VAL A 30 15.08 32.50 26.95
N GLY A 31 13.90 32.76 27.52
CA GLY A 31 13.26 34.08 27.48
C GLY A 31 12.31 34.28 26.29
N GLU A 32 12.00 35.53 25.97
CA GLU A 32 11.03 35.91 24.93
C GLU A 32 11.65 36.18 23.55
N GLU A 33 12.98 36.11 23.44
CA GLU A 33 13.68 36.42 22.19
C GLU A 33 13.45 35.37 21.11
N LYS A 34 13.26 35.84 19.87
CA LYS A 34 13.12 34.95 18.71
C LYS A 34 14.50 34.43 18.29
N ILE A 35 14.61 33.11 18.15
CA ILE A 35 15.85 32.49 17.68
C ILE A 35 15.99 32.57 16.16
N HIS A 36 17.17 33.01 15.70
CA HIS A 36 17.56 33.00 14.29
C HIS A 36 18.43 31.78 14.01
N LEU A 37 17.89 30.81 13.27
CA LEU A 37 18.62 29.61 12.88
C LEU A 37 19.59 29.95 11.75
N LYS A 38 20.87 29.57 11.92
CA LYS A 38 21.87 29.68 10.86
C LYS A 38 21.52 28.74 9.70
N PRO A 39 21.72 29.15 8.44
CA PRO A 39 21.56 28.25 7.30
C PRO A 39 22.58 27.10 7.40
N VAL A 40 22.17 25.92 6.96
CA VAL A 40 23.05 24.73 6.94
C VAL A 40 24.06 24.90 5.80
N THR A 41 25.34 24.74 6.10
CA THR A 41 26.39 24.73 5.07
C THR A 41 26.27 23.46 4.22
N LEU A 42 26.22 23.62 2.90
CA LEU A 42 26.14 22.52 1.94
C LEU A 42 27.50 22.39 1.25
N LEU A 43 28.14 21.23 1.33
CA LEU A 43 29.49 21.01 0.80
C LEU A 43 29.49 20.01 -0.36
N THR A 44 28.70 18.95 -0.23
CA THR A 44 28.63 17.86 -1.21
C THR A 44 27.36 17.96 -2.04
N GLU A 45 27.35 17.35 -3.24
CA GLU A 45 26.12 17.22 -4.04
C GLU A 45 24.99 16.54 -3.24
N GLN A 46 25.33 15.55 -2.41
CA GLN A 46 24.38 14.89 -1.53
C GLN A 46 23.76 15.86 -0.52
N ASP A 47 24.50 16.82 0.01
CA ASP A 47 23.96 17.84 0.91
C ASP A 47 22.93 18.72 0.21
N HIS A 48 23.20 19.12 -1.03
CA HIS A 48 22.27 19.90 -1.85
C HIS A 48 20.98 19.12 -2.13
N VAL A 49 21.11 17.84 -2.51
CA VAL A 49 19.95 16.96 -2.73
C VAL A 49 19.15 16.79 -1.44
N GLU A 50 19.79 16.48 -0.32
CA GLU A 50 19.12 16.30 0.97
C GLU A 50 18.46 17.59 1.48
N HIS A 51 19.05 18.75 1.21
CA HIS A 51 18.47 20.04 1.53
C HIS A 51 17.17 20.27 0.75
N ASN A 52 17.14 19.98 -0.56
CA ASN A 52 15.93 20.08 -1.37
C ASN A 52 14.86 19.08 -0.91
N LEU A 53 15.24 17.83 -0.69
CA LEU A 53 14.34 16.79 -0.17
C LEU A 53 13.79 17.13 1.23
N ALA A 54 14.50 17.92 2.04
CA ALA A 54 13.99 18.36 3.34
C ALA A 54 12.73 19.24 3.22
N SER A 55 12.64 20.06 2.16
CA SER A 55 11.45 20.87 1.88
C SER A 55 10.25 20.01 1.50
N GLU A 56 10.45 19.01 0.63
CA GLU A 56 9.39 18.07 0.24
C GLU A 56 8.91 17.23 1.43
N ARG A 57 9.85 16.69 2.23
CA ARG A 57 9.52 15.99 3.47
C ARG A 57 8.75 16.88 4.45
N ARG A 58 9.05 18.18 4.52
CA ARG A 58 8.29 19.14 5.34
C ARG A 58 6.87 19.31 4.82
N LYS A 59 6.66 19.44 3.51
CA LYS A 59 5.30 19.50 2.93
C LYS A 59 4.50 18.27 3.31
N VAL A 60 5.07 17.07 3.20
CA VAL A 60 4.41 15.81 3.59
C VAL A 60 4.03 15.81 5.08
N ARG A 61 4.91 16.31 5.97
CA ARG A 61 4.61 16.43 7.41
C ARG A 61 3.42 17.35 7.69
N LEU A 62 3.35 18.48 7.00
CA LEU A 62 2.30 19.49 7.22
C LEU A 62 0.94 19.01 6.70
N HIS A 63 0.89 18.36 5.54
CA HIS A 63 -0.35 17.89 4.93
C HIS A 63 -0.82 16.53 5.47
N HIS A 64 -0.02 15.85 6.29
CA HIS A 64 -0.33 14.49 6.75
C HIS A 64 -1.68 14.35 7.45
N GLU A 65 -2.01 15.30 8.32
CA GLU A 65 -3.28 15.27 9.06
C GLU A 65 -4.47 15.45 8.11
N ASP A 66 -4.35 16.30 7.11
CA ASP A 66 -5.40 16.55 6.12
C ASP A 66 -5.57 15.37 5.16
N THR A 67 -4.47 14.77 4.69
CA THR A 67 -4.51 13.52 3.91
C THR A 67 -5.23 12.42 4.68
N PHE A 68 -4.91 12.25 5.97
CA PHE A 68 -5.59 11.27 6.82
C PHE A 68 -7.08 11.59 6.99
N LYS A 69 -7.45 12.86 7.25
CA LYS A 69 -8.86 13.27 7.37
C LYS A 69 -9.66 13.03 6.09
N ASN A 70 -9.08 13.27 4.92
CA ASN A 70 -9.73 13.05 3.64
C ASN A 70 -10.01 11.55 3.40
N LEU A 71 -9.02 10.70 3.65
CA LEU A 71 -9.19 9.24 3.62
C LEU A 71 -10.25 8.73 4.61
N MET A 72 -10.28 9.30 5.82
CA MET A 72 -11.29 8.95 6.81
C MET A 72 -12.71 9.35 6.37
N LYS A 73 -12.88 10.52 5.74
CA LYS A 73 -14.17 10.94 5.17
C LYS A 73 -14.63 10.01 4.05
N GLU A 74 -13.70 9.54 3.24
CA GLU A 74 -13.98 8.56 2.20
C GLU A 74 -14.46 7.24 2.80
N ASN A 75 -13.70 6.67 3.75
CA ASN A 75 -14.06 5.43 4.43
C ASN A 75 -15.34 5.53 5.28
N SER A 76 -15.78 6.74 5.65
CA SER A 76 -17.00 6.96 6.44
C SER A 76 -18.29 6.91 5.62
N LYS A 77 -18.21 7.00 4.28
CA LYS A 77 -19.37 6.91 3.38
C LYS A 77 -19.83 5.47 3.12
N PHE A 78 -19.16 4.50 3.72
CA PHE A 78 -19.48 3.10 3.58
C PHE A 78 -20.35 2.65 4.75
N ASP A 79 -21.40 1.90 4.42
CA ASP A 79 -22.09 1.06 5.38
C ASP A 79 -21.04 0.27 6.15
N ASP A 80 -21.17 0.25 7.49
CA ASP A 80 -20.27 -0.53 8.34
C ASP A 80 -20.12 -1.91 7.71
N PRO A 81 -18.89 -2.40 7.47
CA PRO A 81 -18.71 -3.69 6.84
C PRO A 81 -19.59 -4.66 7.60
N ILE A 82 -20.60 -5.20 6.92
CA ILE A 82 -21.27 -6.40 7.35
C ILE A 82 -20.13 -7.41 7.26
N CYS A 83 -19.36 -7.52 8.33
CA CYS A 83 -18.47 -8.65 8.51
C CYS A 83 -19.44 -9.81 8.54
N ASP A 84 -19.61 -10.47 7.40
CA ASP A 84 -20.05 -11.86 7.37
C ASP A 84 -19.32 -12.54 8.52
N GLU A 85 -20.06 -13.27 9.37
CA GLU A 85 -19.52 -13.89 10.58
C GLU A 85 -18.48 -14.94 10.19
N GLU A 86 -17.29 -14.48 9.81
CA GLU A 86 -16.14 -15.32 9.52
C GLU A 86 -15.66 -15.89 10.85
N GLU A 87 -15.54 -17.20 10.86
CA GLU A 87 -15.07 -17.98 11.99
C GLU A 87 -13.65 -17.53 12.39
N GLY A 88 -13.47 -17.10 13.65
CA GLY A 88 -12.16 -16.72 14.20
C GLY A 88 -11.86 -15.23 14.34
N MET A 89 -12.81 -14.32 14.11
CA MET A 89 -12.59 -12.90 14.42
C MET A 89 -12.61 -12.61 15.94
N VAL A 90 -11.71 -11.76 16.41
CA VAL A 90 -11.55 -11.43 17.84
C VAL A 90 -11.82 -9.94 18.14
N PRO A 91 -12.46 -9.60 19.26
CA PRO A 91 -12.66 -8.21 19.67
C PRO A 91 -11.38 -7.59 20.23
N THR A 92 -11.25 -6.27 20.13
CA THR A 92 -10.08 -5.50 20.61
C THR A 92 -10.09 -5.27 22.12
N SER A 93 -11.21 -5.48 22.82
CA SER A 93 -11.39 -5.12 24.23
C SER A 93 -10.37 -5.78 25.16
N GLY A 94 -9.98 -7.03 24.91
CA GLY A 94 -8.96 -7.74 25.69
C GLY A 94 -7.54 -7.19 25.53
N THR A 95 -7.30 -6.33 24.54
CA THR A 95 -5.96 -5.84 24.20
C THR A 95 -5.63 -4.46 24.80
N SER A 96 -6.58 -3.80 25.46
CA SER A 96 -6.39 -2.43 25.96
C SER A 96 -5.43 -2.38 27.16
N VAL A 97 -4.40 -1.56 27.09
CA VAL A 97 -3.40 -1.36 28.15
C VAL A 97 -3.41 0.10 28.58
N GLN A 98 -3.38 0.33 29.88
CA GLN A 98 -3.15 1.64 30.46
C GLN A 98 -1.91 1.57 31.37
N SER A 99 -1.01 2.53 31.22
CA SER A 99 0.12 2.74 32.14
C SER A 99 0.23 4.22 32.50
N ILE A 100 0.88 4.50 33.63
CA ILE A 100 1.14 5.86 34.09
C ILE A 100 2.59 5.98 34.52
N GLU A 101 3.26 7.03 34.05
CA GLU A 101 4.65 7.32 34.39
C GLU A 101 4.76 8.73 34.97
N LEU A 102 5.53 8.86 36.05
CA LEU A 102 5.86 10.17 36.62
C LEU A 102 7.13 10.72 35.94
N VAL A 103 7.05 11.96 35.44
CA VAL A 103 8.22 12.62 34.87
C VAL A 103 9.14 13.08 35.99
N LEU A 104 10.27 12.39 36.12
CA LEU A 104 11.35 12.69 37.06
C LEU A 104 12.44 13.53 36.38
N PRO A 105 13.35 14.15 37.15
CA PRO A 105 14.48 14.91 36.61
C PRO A 105 15.29 14.22 35.50
N PRO A 106 15.64 12.91 35.56
CA PRO A 106 16.39 12.26 34.47
C PRO A 106 15.61 12.16 33.15
N HIS A 107 14.28 12.30 33.19
CA HIS A 107 13.42 12.21 32.01
C HIS A 107 13.32 13.53 31.24
N ALA A 108 13.97 14.59 31.72
CA ALA A 108 13.88 15.93 31.16
C ALA A 108 15.26 16.54 30.91
N ASN A 109 15.31 17.52 30.00
CA ASN A 109 16.50 18.34 29.82
C ASN A 109 16.70 19.29 31.01
N HIS A 110 17.83 20.01 31.02
CA HIS A 110 18.17 20.97 32.07
C HIS A 110 17.17 22.15 32.21
N HIS A 111 16.28 22.35 31.25
CA HIS A 111 15.16 23.31 31.32
C HIS A 111 13.86 22.68 31.85
N GLY A 112 13.92 21.45 32.37
CA GLY A 112 12.77 20.72 32.90
C GLY A 112 11.78 20.24 31.83
N SER A 113 12.11 20.32 30.54
CA SER A 113 11.25 19.80 29.45
C SER A 113 11.54 18.33 29.19
N THR A 114 10.50 17.49 29.21
CA THR A 114 10.61 16.04 29.01
C THR A 114 11.23 15.70 27.66
N PHE A 115 12.14 14.73 27.63
CA PHE A 115 12.72 14.23 26.38
C PHE A 115 11.66 13.46 25.57
N GLY A 116 11.47 13.84 24.30
CA GLY A 116 10.59 13.10 23.40
C GLY A 116 10.99 11.63 23.23
N GLY A 117 12.30 11.33 23.30
CA GLY A 117 12.82 9.96 23.30
C GLY A 117 12.31 9.11 24.46
N GLN A 118 12.21 9.70 25.66
CA GLN A 118 11.68 9.00 26.83
C GLN A 118 10.20 8.68 26.68
N ILE A 119 9.41 9.62 26.15
CA ILE A 119 7.99 9.39 25.86
C ILE A 119 7.83 8.26 24.84
N MET A 120 8.64 8.25 23.78
CA MET A 120 8.62 7.19 22.77
C MET A 120 8.97 5.81 23.35
N ALA A 121 9.94 5.73 24.27
CA ALA A 121 10.30 4.49 24.94
C ALA A 121 9.12 3.92 25.75
N TRP A 122 8.46 4.75 26.56
CA TRP A 122 7.28 4.34 27.32
C TRP A 122 6.10 3.95 26.42
N MET A 123 5.88 4.68 25.33
CA MET A 123 4.84 4.33 24.35
C MET A 123 5.07 2.94 23.74
N GLU A 124 6.30 2.63 23.36
CA GLU A 124 6.67 1.34 22.79
C GLU A 124 6.40 0.21 23.79
N THR A 125 6.79 0.38 25.05
CA THR A 125 6.58 -0.63 26.10
C THR A 125 5.08 -0.94 26.28
N VAL A 126 4.23 0.09 26.34
CA VAL A 126 2.78 -0.09 26.52
C VAL A 126 2.14 -0.69 25.26
N ALA A 127 2.60 -0.30 24.07
CA ALA A 127 2.11 -0.82 22.80
C ALA A 127 2.48 -2.30 22.60
N THR A 128 3.69 -2.70 22.97
CA THR A 128 4.15 -4.09 22.91
C THR A 128 3.31 -4.98 23.81
N ILE A 129 2.95 -4.54 25.01
CA ILE A 129 2.03 -5.28 25.89
C ILE A 129 0.65 -5.45 25.22
N SER A 130 0.14 -4.42 24.55
CA SER A 130 -1.13 -4.51 23.82
C SER A 130 -1.07 -5.52 22.67
N ALA A 131 0.03 -5.52 21.90
CA ALA A 131 0.26 -6.50 20.82
C ALA A 131 0.38 -7.93 21.37
N SER A 132 1.15 -8.12 22.46
CA SER A 132 1.30 -9.43 23.12
C SER A 132 -0.02 -10.01 23.61
N ARG A 133 -0.96 -9.17 24.06
CA ARG A 133 -2.31 -9.63 24.46
C ARG A 133 -3.11 -10.22 23.31
N LEU A 134 -2.81 -9.84 22.06
CA LEU A 134 -3.46 -10.39 20.87
C LEU A 134 -2.80 -11.67 20.37
N CYS A 135 -1.49 -11.67 20.14
CA CYS A 135 -0.81 -12.84 19.55
C CYS A 135 -0.39 -13.90 20.57
N ARG A 136 -0.30 -13.56 21.86
CA ARG A 136 0.29 -14.42 22.90
C ARG A 136 1.70 -14.92 22.56
N ALA A 137 2.42 -14.18 21.72
CA ALA A 137 3.76 -14.46 21.23
C ALA A 137 4.65 -13.22 21.42
N HIS A 138 5.90 -13.27 20.95
CA HIS A 138 6.86 -12.17 21.04
C HIS A 138 6.67 -11.15 19.90
N PRO A 139 6.14 -9.95 20.18
CA PRO A 139 5.96 -8.93 19.15
C PRO A 139 7.29 -8.21 18.89
N LEU A 140 7.59 -7.98 17.62
CA LEU A 140 8.74 -7.23 17.15
C LEU A 140 8.25 -5.95 16.48
N LEU A 141 8.77 -4.80 16.90
CA LEU A 141 8.41 -3.51 16.33
C LEU A 141 8.96 -3.40 14.91
N LYS A 142 8.06 -3.34 13.92
CA LYS A 142 8.41 -3.19 12.49
C LYS A 142 8.54 -1.74 12.08
N SER A 143 7.61 -0.88 12.51
CA SER A 143 7.64 0.54 12.16
C SER A 143 6.78 1.38 13.11
N VAL A 144 7.10 2.67 13.18
CA VAL A 144 6.28 3.68 13.87
C VAL A 144 5.85 4.71 12.84
N ASP A 145 4.55 4.98 12.76
CA ASP A 145 4.03 6.00 11.85
C ASP A 145 4.50 7.39 12.26
N MET A 146 4.53 8.29 11.28
CA MET A 146 4.86 9.70 11.53
C MET A 146 3.81 10.33 12.44
N PHE A 147 4.25 10.92 13.55
CA PHE A 147 3.40 11.65 14.48
C PHE A 147 4.02 12.98 14.89
N LYS A 148 3.25 13.78 15.63
CA LYS A 148 3.64 15.11 16.12
C LYS A 148 3.40 15.20 17.63
N PHE A 149 4.38 15.76 18.35
CA PHE A 149 4.18 16.28 19.70
C PHE A 149 3.37 17.58 19.63
N ARG A 150 2.16 17.57 20.22
CA ARG A 150 1.18 18.66 20.18
C ARG A 150 1.43 19.71 21.26
N GLY A 151 1.98 19.29 22.40
CA GLY A 151 2.26 20.16 23.54
C GLY A 151 3.49 19.73 24.33
N PRO A 152 4.02 20.61 25.18
CA PRO A 152 5.15 20.29 26.04
C PRO A 152 4.72 19.44 27.25
N SER A 153 5.70 18.73 27.81
CA SER A 153 5.61 18.02 29.09
C SER A 153 6.80 18.46 29.95
N THR A 154 6.60 18.56 31.26
CA THR A 154 7.62 19.04 32.22
C THR A 154 7.81 18.08 33.39
N VAL A 155 8.93 18.23 34.12
CA VAL A 155 9.17 17.47 35.36
C VAL A 155 8.00 17.67 36.33
N GLY A 156 7.51 16.57 36.91
CA GLY A 156 6.34 16.54 37.78
C GLY A 156 5.03 16.19 37.06
N ASP A 157 4.99 16.21 35.72
CA ASP A 157 3.84 15.73 34.96
C ASP A 157 3.65 14.22 35.16
N ARG A 158 2.39 13.78 35.23
CA ARG A 158 1.98 12.38 35.13
C ARG A 158 1.56 12.11 33.70
N LEU A 159 2.28 11.22 33.02
CA LEU A 159 1.97 10.81 31.66
C LEU A 159 1.15 9.53 31.69
N VAL A 160 -0.09 9.60 31.19
CA VAL A 160 -0.99 8.45 31.03
C VAL A 160 -0.89 7.96 29.59
N PHE A 161 -0.56 6.68 29.43
CA PHE A 161 -0.45 5.99 28.15
C PHE A 161 -1.61 5.03 28.00
N ASN A 162 -2.46 5.26 27.01
CA ASN A 162 -3.57 4.37 26.67
C ASN A 162 -3.29 3.72 25.32
N ALA A 163 -3.07 2.41 25.30
CA ALA A 163 -2.82 1.63 24.09
C ALA A 163 -3.92 0.60 23.81
N ILE A 164 -4.21 0.36 22.54
CA ILE A 164 -5.11 -0.72 22.11
C ILE A 164 -4.80 -1.13 20.67
N VAL A 165 -5.06 -2.39 20.33
CA VAL A 165 -5.04 -2.85 18.94
C VAL A 165 -6.14 -2.13 18.16
N ASN A 166 -5.78 -1.58 17.00
CA ASN A 166 -6.72 -0.94 16.09
C ASN A 166 -7.18 -1.89 14.97
N ASN A 167 -6.24 -2.61 14.36
CA ASN A 167 -6.51 -3.58 13.29
C ASN A 167 -5.33 -4.55 13.07
N THR A 168 -5.58 -5.63 12.35
CA THR A 168 -4.58 -6.61 11.90
C THR A 168 -4.55 -6.72 10.37
N PHE A 169 -3.38 -7.04 9.85
CA PHE A 169 -3.07 -7.18 8.42
C PHE A 169 -2.20 -8.42 8.23
N GLN A 170 -2.82 -9.60 8.27
CA GLN A 170 -2.14 -10.91 8.24
C GLN A 170 -1.03 -11.01 9.28
N THR A 171 0.22 -10.81 8.90
CA THR A 171 1.41 -10.92 9.76
C THR A 171 1.75 -9.64 10.52
N CYS A 172 0.96 -8.58 10.34
CA CYS A 172 1.17 -7.29 11.01
C CYS A 172 -0.03 -6.91 11.89
N VAL A 173 0.23 -6.27 13.03
CA VAL A 173 -0.80 -5.66 13.88
C VAL A 173 -0.49 -4.17 14.09
N GLU A 174 -1.52 -3.32 14.00
CA GLU A 174 -1.40 -1.91 14.36
C GLU A 174 -1.93 -1.67 15.78
N VAL A 175 -1.09 -1.08 16.63
CA VAL A 175 -1.43 -0.63 17.98
C VAL A 175 -1.42 0.90 18.01
N GLY A 176 -2.53 1.50 18.44
CA GLY A 176 -2.61 2.94 18.69
C GLY A 176 -2.29 3.26 20.14
N VAL A 177 -1.46 4.27 20.38
CA VAL A 177 -1.15 4.79 21.73
C VAL A 177 -1.50 6.27 21.80
N ARG A 178 -2.25 6.66 22.84
CA ARG A 178 -2.54 8.06 23.18
C ARG A 178 -1.85 8.42 24.48
N VAL A 179 -1.14 9.55 24.48
CA VAL A 179 -0.40 10.06 25.64
C VAL A 179 -1.04 11.36 26.13
N GLU A 180 -1.38 11.39 27.41
CA GLU A 180 -1.93 12.57 28.08
C GLU A 180 -1.05 12.96 29.26
N ALA A 181 -0.75 14.25 29.40
CA ALA A 181 0.00 14.79 30.53
C ALA A 181 -0.94 15.50 31.51
N PHE A 182 -0.64 15.35 32.79
CA PHE A 182 -1.33 16.02 33.88
C PHE A 182 -0.30 16.54 34.88
N ASP A 183 -0.28 17.84 35.10
CA ASP A 183 0.35 18.39 36.30
C ASP A 183 -0.46 18.01 37.57
N CYS A 184 -0.02 18.40 38.77
CA CYS A 184 -0.73 18.08 40.01
C CYS A 184 -2.16 18.67 40.08
N GLN A 185 -2.39 19.85 39.51
CA GLN A 185 -3.69 20.51 39.51
C GLN A 185 -4.62 19.95 38.42
N GLU A 186 -4.09 19.78 37.21
CA GLU A 186 -4.74 19.14 36.07
C GLU A 186 -5.18 17.71 36.43
N TRP A 187 -4.34 16.97 37.16
CA TRP A 187 -4.65 15.62 37.65
C TRP A 187 -5.88 15.62 38.55
N SER A 188 -5.93 16.56 39.51
CA SER A 188 -7.04 16.67 40.46
C SER A 188 -8.35 17.10 39.79
N THR A 189 -8.26 17.85 38.68
CA THR A 189 -9.42 18.35 37.93
C THR A 189 -9.80 17.48 36.73
N GLY A 190 -9.03 16.44 36.43
CA GLY A 190 -9.26 15.52 35.30
C GLY A 190 -9.08 16.15 33.92
N ARG A 191 -8.38 17.29 33.81
CA ARG A 191 -8.20 18.02 32.54
C ARG A 191 -6.78 17.84 32.00
N GLY A 192 -6.54 16.72 31.31
CA GLY A 192 -5.24 16.40 30.75
C GLY A 192 -4.93 17.09 29.42
N ARG A 193 -3.64 17.32 29.17
CA ARG A 193 -3.10 17.80 27.90
C ARG A 193 -2.78 16.62 27.00
N HIS A 194 -3.39 16.52 25.82
CA HIS A 194 -3.02 15.51 24.83
C HIS A 194 -1.65 15.84 24.21
N ILE A 195 -0.62 15.10 24.61
CA ILE A 195 0.77 15.31 24.18
C ILE A 195 0.99 14.78 22.77
N ASN A 196 0.67 13.52 22.52
CA ASN A 196 0.72 12.93 21.19
C ASN A 196 -0.12 11.65 21.11
N SER A 197 -0.42 11.26 19.88
CA SER A 197 -0.90 9.92 19.55
C SER A 197 0.03 9.34 18.49
N ALA A 198 0.38 8.06 18.61
CA ALA A 198 1.15 7.36 17.60
C ALA A 198 0.56 6.00 17.30
N PHE A 199 0.98 5.44 16.17
CA PHE A 199 0.54 4.16 15.67
C PHE A 199 1.78 3.33 15.37
N LEU A 200 1.88 2.18 16.03
CA LEU A 200 3.02 1.28 15.99
C LEU A 200 2.58 0.00 15.28
N ILE A 201 3.42 -0.47 14.35
CA ILE A 201 3.19 -1.71 13.61
C ILE A 201 4.12 -2.78 14.16
N TYR A 202 3.55 -3.90 14.57
CA TYR A 202 4.28 -5.06 15.06
C TYR A 202 4.11 -6.25 14.15
N ASN A 203 5.15 -7.08 14.08
CA ASN A 203 5.08 -8.47 13.65
C ASN A 203 5.19 -9.35 14.88
N ALA A 204 4.86 -10.63 14.77
CA ALA A 204 5.16 -11.60 15.82
C ALA A 204 5.83 -12.82 15.20
N VAL A 205 6.73 -13.43 15.94
CA VAL A 205 7.37 -14.70 15.58
C VAL A 205 6.97 -15.77 16.61
N ASN A 206 6.82 -17.01 16.16
CA ASN A 206 6.59 -18.16 17.04
C ASN A 206 7.94 -18.69 17.59
N ASP A 207 7.88 -19.76 18.39
CA ASP A 207 9.06 -20.39 18.98
C ASP A 207 10.00 -21.03 17.93
N GLU A 208 9.50 -21.22 16.70
CA GLU A 208 10.23 -21.76 15.54
C GLU A 208 10.79 -20.65 14.64
N GLU A 209 10.76 -19.39 15.10
CA GLU A 209 11.17 -18.17 14.37
C GLU A 209 10.36 -17.84 13.11
N GLU A 210 9.19 -18.46 12.92
CA GLU A 210 8.27 -18.19 11.81
C GLU A 210 7.31 -17.04 12.11
N LEU A 211 6.94 -16.27 11.08
CA LEU A 211 6.00 -15.16 11.20
C LEU A 211 4.59 -15.66 11.53
N VAL A 212 4.02 -15.13 12.61
CA VAL A 212 2.65 -15.45 13.05
C VAL A 212 1.64 -14.63 12.26
N THR A 213 0.60 -15.30 11.78
CA THR A 213 -0.60 -14.63 11.24
C THR A 213 -1.53 -14.26 12.40
N PHE A 214 -1.81 -12.96 12.53
CA PHE A 214 -2.72 -12.44 13.54
C PHE A 214 -4.19 -12.74 13.19
N PRO A 215 -5.04 -12.97 14.21
CA PRO A 215 -6.48 -13.12 13.98
C PRO A 215 -7.09 -11.83 13.45
N ARG A 216 -8.16 -11.94 12.66
CA ARG A 216 -8.91 -10.78 12.15
C ARG A 216 -9.63 -10.08 13.30
N ILE A 217 -9.67 -8.75 13.27
CA ILE A 217 -10.32 -7.94 14.31
C ILE A 217 -11.81 -7.77 14.00
N LYS A 218 -12.67 -8.07 14.98
CA LYS A 218 -14.11 -7.75 14.97
C LYS A 218 -14.33 -6.40 15.68
N PRO A 219 -14.54 -5.29 14.96
CA PRO A 219 -14.93 -4.03 15.60
C PRO A 219 -16.35 -4.16 16.19
N VAL A 220 -16.55 -3.72 17.43
CA VAL A 220 -17.84 -3.80 18.13
C VAL A 220 -18.38 -2.41 18.45
N THR A 221 -17.54 -1.54 19.02
CA THR A 221 -17.95 -0.20 19.41
C THR A 221 -17.71 0.82 18.30
N LYS A 222 -18.39 1.97 18.36
CA LYS A 222 -18.15 3.11 17.45
C LYS A 222 -16.67 3.52 17.40
N ASP A 223 -15.99 3.43 18.55
CA ASP A 223 -14.57 3.75 18.65
C ASP A 223 -13.69 2.69 17.98
N ASP A 224 -14.09 1.41 18.02
CA ASP A 224 -13.40 0.33 17.30
C ASP A 224 -13.54 0.51 15.79
N PHE A 225 -14.75 0.78 15.27
CA PHE A 225 -14.93 1.06 13.84
C PHE A 225 -14.10 2.26 13.38
N ARG A 226 -14.06 3.33 14.19
CA ARG A 226 -13.20 4.50 13.90
C ARG A 226 -11.71 4.12 13.84
N ARG A 227 -11.23 3.30 14.80
CA ARG A 227 -9.83 2.84 14.86
C ARG A 227 -9.49 1.92 13.69
N TYR A 228 -10.37 0.97 13.39
CA TYR A 228 -10.27 0.02 12.29
C TYR A 228 -10.14 0.74 10.94
N ARG A 229 -11.06 1.66 10.64
CA ARG A 229 -11.01 2.51 9.43
C ARG A 229 -9.77 3.41 9.41
N GLY A 230 -9.36 3.90 10.57
CA GLY A 230 -8.13 4.69 10.74
C GLY A 230 -6.87 3.89 10.39
N ALA A 231 -6.79 2.63 10.82
CA ALA A 231 -5.67 1.76 10.53
C ALA A 231 -5.55 1.47 9.03
N LEU A 232 -6.69 1.23 8.36
CA LEU A 232 -6.75 1.07 6.90
C LEU A 232 -6.24 2.33 6.17
N ALA A 233 -6.68 3.51 6.59
CA ALA A 233 -6.22 4.78 6.03
C ALA A 233 -4.71 5.00 6.24
N ARG A 234 -4.17 4.66 7.41
CA ARG A 234 -2.73 4.76 7.69
C ARG A 234 -1.91 3.76 6.88
N LYS A 235 -2.35 2.50 6.78
CA LYS A 235 -1.74 1.48 5.91
C LYS A 235 -1.66 1.99 4.47
N ARG A 236 -2.76 2.53 3.96
CA ARG A 236 -2.86 3.17 2.65
C ARG A 236 -1.84 4.30 2.44
N ILE A 237 -1.72 5.23 3.39
CA ILE A 237 -0.72 6.31 3.36
C ILE A 237 0.71 5.74 3.36
N ARG A 238 0.97 4.72 4.18
CA ARG A 238 2.30 4.08 4.28
C ARG A 238 2.70 3.41 2.97
N LEU A 239 1.79 2.66 2.35
CA LEU A 239 2.01 2.05 1.04
C LEU A 239 2.27 3.13 -0.01
N GLY A 240 1.40 4.15 -0.11
CA GLY A 240 1.59 5.25 -1.06
C GLY A 240 2.97 5.93 -0.91
N ARG A 241 3.43 6.16 0.32
CA ARG A 241 4.78 6.70 0.58
C ARG A 241 5.90 5.76 0.16
N LYS A 242 5.79 4.47 0.50
CA LYS A 242 6.78 3.46 0.15
C LYS A 242 6.99 3.42 -1.36
N TYR A 243 5.90 3.39 -2.13
CA TYR A 243 5.92 3.28 -3.58
C TYR A 243 6.26 4.58 -4.32
N VAL A 244 5.99 5.75 -3.74
CA VAL A 244 6.51 7.03 -4.27
C VAL A 244 8.02 7.15 -4.05
N ILE A 245 8.53 6.65 -2.92
CA ILE A 245 9.95 6.76 -2.55
C ILE A 245 10.80 5.63 -3.15
N SER A 246 10.21 4.47 -3.49
CA SER A 246 10.89 3.37 -4.15
C SER A 246 11.15 3.65 -5.63
N HIS A 247 11.92 4.69 -5.92
CA HIS A 247 12.76 4.72 -7.13
C HIS A 247 14.00 3.86 -6.85
N LYS A 248 13.81 2.57 -6.59
CA LYS A 248 14.90 1.62 -6.76
C LYS A 248 15.00 1.37 -8.26
N GLU A 249 16.18 1.56 -8.83
CA GLU A 249 16.52 1.02 -10.14
C GLU A 249 16.33 -0.50 -10.05
N GLU A 250 15.14 -0.99 -10.40
CA GLU A 250 14.91 -2.40 -10.59
C GLU A 250 15.66 -2.81 -11.86
N VAL A 251 16.42 -3.89 -11.77
CA VAL A 251 16.98 -4.57 -12.93
C VAL A 251 15.80 -4.94 -13.84
N PRO A 252 15.82 -4.63 -15.14
CA PRO A 252 14.73 -4.98 -16.05
C PRO A 252 14.46 -6.48 -15.96
N LEU A 253 13.27 -6.87 -15.48
CA LEU A 253 12.81 -8.26 -15.46
C LEU A 253 12.24 -8.68 -16.81
N CYS A 254 12.27 -7.79 -17.80
CA CYS A 254 11.77 -8.07 -19.13
C CYS A 254 12.59 -9.16 -19.82
N VAL A 255 11.87 -10.15 -20.31
CA VAL A 255 12.46 -11.27 -21.05
C VAL A 255 12.64 -10.83 -22.50
N GLN A 256 13.79 -11.16 -23.09
CA GLN A 256 14.02 -10.94 -24.51
C GLN A 256 13.06 -11.84 -25.32
N TRP A 257 12.34 -11.23 -26.25
CA TRP A 257 11.48 -11.98 -27.17
C TRP A 257 12.35 -12.80 -28.12
N ASP A 258 12.11 -14.11 -28.12
CA ASP A 258 12.81 -15.08 -28.95
C ASP A 258 11.78 -16.00 -29.61
N ILE A 259 11.73 -15.95 -30.94
CA ILE A 259 10.79 -16.71 -31.77
C ILE A 259 10.99 -18.21 -31.54
N SER A 260 12.21 -18.67 -31.29
CA SER A 260 12.49 -20.09 -31.05
C SER A 260 11.86 -20.61 -29.74
N ASN A 261 11.63 -19.71 -28.77
CA ASN A 261 11.10 -20.01 -27.45
C ASN A 261 9.67 -19.48 -27.23
N GLN A 262 8.98 -19.05 -28.30
CA GLN A 262 7.67 -18.37 -28.21
C GLN A 262 6.61 -19.15 -27.43
N VAL A 263 6.55 -20.48 -27.57
CA VAL A 263 5.58 -21.34 -26.88
C VAL A 263 5.87 -21.40 -25.38
N ALA A 264 7.15 -21.52 -25.01
CA ALA A 264 7.56 -21.55 -23.62
C ALA A 264 7.29 -20.21 -22.93
N LEU A 265 7.59 -19.09 -23.59
CA LEU A 265 7.33 -17.74 -23.09
C LEU A 265 5.83 -17.48 -22.88
N SER A 266 5.00 -17.90 -23.84
CA SER A 266 3.55 -17.78 -23.74
C SER A 266 2.96 -18.63 -22.61
N ASN A 267 3.38 -19.89 -22.47
CA ASN A 267 2.91 -20.75 -21.39
C ASN A 267 3.37 -20.25 -20.02
N ALA A 268 4.61 -19.79 -19.90
CA ALA A 268 5.12 -19.19 -18.67
C ALA A 268 4.36 -17.90 -18.28
N ASN A 269 3.92 -17.11 -19.26
CA ASN A 269 3.09 -15.92 -19.03
C ASN A 269 1.73 -16.30 -18.40
N VAL A 270 1.06 -17.31 -18.95
CA VAL A 270 -0.22 -17.83 -18.42
C VAL A 270 -0.04 -18.44 -17.03
N GLU A 271 1.01 -19.23 -16.83
CA GLU A 271 1.31 -19.86 -15.54
C GLU A 271 1.63 -18.82 -14.45
N ALA A 272 2.35 -17.75 -14.80
CA ALA A 272 2.63 -16.64 -13.88
C ALA A 272 1.35 -15.95 -13.41
N LEU A 273 0.40 -15.69 -14.31
CA LEU A 273 -0.90 -15.10 -13.95
C LEU A 273 -1.72 -16.03 -13.05
N ASN A 274 -1.78 -17.32 -13.38
CA ASN A 274 -2.48 -18.31 -12.57
C ASN A 274 -1.83 -18.45 -11.18
N SER A 275 -0.50 -18.43 -11.12
CA SER A 275 0.25 -18.46 -9.86
C SER A 275 -0.01 -17.22 -9.01
N LEU A 276 -0.12 -16.04 -9.62
CA LEU A 276 -0.48 -14.80 -8.93
C LEU A 276 -1.91 -14.86 -8.37
N ALA A 277 -2.87 -15.36 -9.15
CA ALA A 277 -4.25 -15.51 -8.72
C ALA A 277 -4.43 -16.56 -7.62
N ALA A 278 -3.62 -17.61 -7.60
CA ALA A 278 -3.65 -18.67 -6.59
C ALA A 278 -3.01 -18.29 -5.25
N ARG A 279 -2.37 -17.11 -5.14
CA ARG A 279 -1.77 -16.67 -3.88
C ARG A 279 -2.83 -16.48 -2.79
N SER A 280 -2.49 -16.85 -1.57
CA SER A 280 -3.29 -16.57 -0.39
C SER A 280 -2.99 -15.16 0.14
N GLY A 281 -3.85 -14.63 1.02
CA GLY A 281 -3.62 -13.32 1.62
C GLY A 281 -4.09 -12.12 0.80
N TRP A 282 -5.07 -12.29 -0.09
CA TRP A 282 -5.72 -11.13 -0.68
C TRP A 282 -6.59 -10.41 0.37
N GLU A 283 -6.31 -9.12 0.61
CA GLU A 283 -7.11 -8.29 1.52
C GLU A 283 -8.04 -7.39 0.73
N VAL A 284 -9.35 -7.42 1.05
CA VAL A 284 -10.34 -6.49 0.49
C VAL A 284 -10.01 -5.08 0.96
N THR A 285 -9.56 -4.23 0.03
CA THR A 285 -9.35 -2.81 0.31
C THR A 285 -10.61 -1.99 0.08
N ARG A 286 -11.47 -2.44 -0.85
CA ARG A 286 -12.65 -1.70 -1.29
C ARG A 286 -13.69 -2.64 -1.89
N ALA A 287 -14.96 -2.40 -1.60
CA ALA A 287 -16.09 -3.05 -2.27
C ALA A 287 -17.17 -1.98 -2.54
N VAL A 288 -17.54 -1.79 -3.81
CA VAL A 288 -18.55 -0.81 -4.24
C VAL A 288 -19.39 -1.43 -5.36
N GLY A 289 -20.67 -1.71 -5.08
CA GLY A 289 -21.60 -2.27 -6.08
C GLY A 289 -21.07 -3.56 -6.71
N LYS A 290 -20.90 -3.56 -8.04
CA LYS A 290 -20.38 -4.68 -8.84
C LYS A 290 -18.85 -4.86 -8.77
N ILE A 291 -18.12 -4.04 -8.01
CA ILE A 291 -16.65 -3.99 -8.01
C ILE A 291 -16.09 -4.30 -6.63
N LYS A 292 -15.14 -5.23 -6.55
CA LYS A 292 -14.30 -5.47 -5.36
C LYS A 292 -12.83 -5.33 -5.71
N ILE A 293 -12.06 -4.66 -4.85
CA ILE A 293 -10.63 -4.41 -5.04
C ILE A 293 -9.87 -5.00 -3.86
N TYR A 294 -8.94 -5.89 -4.19
CA TYR A 294 -8.07 -6.58 -3.27
C TYR A 294 -6.63 -6.14 -3.47
N THR A 295 -5.85 -6.15 -2.40
CA THR A 295 -4.40 -5.93 -2.46
C THR A 295 -3.66 -7.02 -1.72
N LEU A 296 -2.49 -7.38 -2.23
CA LEU A 296 -1.57 -8.34 -1.64
C LEU A 296 -0.18 -7.70 -1.56
N GLU A 297 0.40 -7.61 -0.35
CA GLU A 297 1.76 -7.12 -0.12
C GLU A 297 2.66 -8.31 0.26
N GLU A 298 3.58 -8.69 -0.62
CA GLU A 298 4.54 -9.78 -0.40
C GLU A 298 5.95 -9.30 -0.77
N HIS A 299 6.93 -9.49 0.12
CA HIS A 299 8.34 -9.19 -0.16
C HIS A 299 8.59 -7.82 -0.81
N ASP A 300 7.91 -6.78 -0.31
CA ASP A 300 7.89 -5.41 -0.84
C ASP A 300 7.22 -5.20 -2.21
N ILE A 301 6.65 -6.23 -2.80
CA ILE A 301 5.86 -6.17 -4.02
C ILE A 301 4.38 -6.02 -3.66
N LEU A 302 3.72 -5.06 -4.30
CA LEU A 302 2.28 -4.88 -4.18
C LEU A 302 1.59 -5.45 -5.41
N SER A 303 0.58 -6.26 -5.19
CA SER A 303 -0.28 -6.78 -6.25
C SER A 303 -1.71 -6.30 -6.03
N LEU A 304 -2.39 -6.05 -7.15
CA LEU A 304 -3.77 -5.59 -7.22
C LEU A 304 -4.62 -6.69 -7.86
N TRP A 305 -5.80 -6.91 -7.31
CA TRP A 305 -6.84 -7.71 -7.91
C TRP A 305 -8.15 -6.92 -7.92
N VAL A 306 -8.72 -6.70 -9.09
CA VAL A 306 -10.00 -6.02 -9.29
C VAL A 306 -11.00 -7.03 -9.82
N GLU A 307 -11.93 -7.44 -8.98
CA GLU A 307 -13.06 -8.31 -9.31
C GLU A 307 -14.26 -7.46 -9.74
N LYS A 308 -14.87 -7.85 -10.85
CA LYS A 308 -16.03 -7.20 -11.45
C LYS A 308 -17.10 -8.25 -11.75
N HIS A 309 -18.33 -7.98 -11.35
CA HIS A 309 -19.50 -8.74 -11.81
C HIS A 309 -20.06 -8.09 -13.08
N VAL A 310 -20.24 -8.89 -14.14
CA VAL A 310 -20.68 -8.41 -15.46
C VAL A 310 -21.86 -9.25 -15.95
N GLU A 311 -22.94 -8.60 -16.36
CA GLU A 311 -24.14 -9.24 -16.92
C GLU A 311 -23.96 -9.59 -18.41
N ARG A 312 -22.86 -10.30 -18.73
CA ARG A 312 -22.57 -10.84 -20.06
C ARG A 312 -21.98 -12.25 -19.98
N PRO A 313 -22.23 -13.12 -20.98
CA PRO A 313 -21.65 -14.46 -21.04
C PRO A 313 -20.11 -14.43 -21.09
N ALA A 314 -19.46 -15.34 -20.36
CA ALA A 314 -18.00 -15.36 -20.21
C ALA A 314 -17.23 -15.43 -21.54
N HIS A 315 -17.74 -16.16 -22.54
CA HIS A 315 -17.09 -16.31 -23.84
C HIS A 315 -17.08 -15.00 -24.66
N VAL A 316 -18.16 -14.21 -24.58
CA VAL A 316 -18.26 -12.90 -25.24
C VAL A 316 -17.33 -11.90 -24.54
N THR A 317 -17.36 -11.89 -23.21
CA THR A 317 -16.47 -11.07 -22.38
C THR A 317 -15.00 -11.39 -22.66
N TYR A 318 -14.66 -12.67 -22.79
CA TYR A 318 -13.32 -13.12 -23.17
C TYR A 318 -12.90 -12.59 -24.54
N HIS A 319 -13.77 -12.65 -25.54
CA HIS A 319 -13.45 -12.13 -26.86
C HIS A 319 -13.17 -10.63 -26.85
N LEU A 320 -14.00 -9.85 -26.15
CA LEU A 320 -13.85 -8.39 -26.03
C LEU A 320 -12.59 -7.99 -25.25
N LEU A 321 -12.28 -8.66 -24.14
CA LEU A 321 -11.10 -8.34 -23.32
C LEU A 321 -9.79 -8.89 -23.88
N SER A 322 -9.87 -9.92 -24.75
CA SER A 322 -8.70 -10.46 -25.44
C SER A 322 -8.15 -9.52 -26.51
N ASP A 323 -9.00 -8.67 -27.08
CA ASP A 323 -8.62 -7.69 -28.11
C ASP A 323 -8.17 -6.38 -27.48
N PHE A 324 -6.85 -6.22 -27.36
CA PHE A 324 -6.27 -5.02 -26.76
C PHE A 324 -6.43 -3.78 -27.64
N THR A 325 -6.75 -3.91 -28.93
CA THR A 325 -7.02 -2.74 -29.79
C THR A 325 -8.28 -1.98 -29.35
N LYS A 326 -9.22 -2.67 -28.69
CA LYS A 326 -10.43 -2.07 -28.11
C LYS A 326 -10.20 -1.46 -26.73
N ARG A 327 -9.06 -1.73 -26.09
CA ARG A 327 -8.79 -1.28 -24.71
C ARG A 327 -8.82 0.25 -24.53
N PRO A 328 -8.28 1.07 -25.44
CA PRO A 328 -8.36 2.53 -25.35
C PRO A 328 -9.79 3.10 -25.32
N SER A 329 -10.79 2.33 -25.79
CA SER A 329 -12.20 2.79 -25.78
C SER A 329 -12.80 2.89 -24.38
N TRP A 330 -12.23 2.19 -23.39
CA TRP A 330 -12.75 2.13 -22.03
C TRP A 330 -11.69 2.31 -20.94
N ASP A 331 -10.41 2.08 -21.23
CA ASP A 331 -9.31 2.20 -20.28
C ASP A 331 -8.55 3.52 -20.51
N PRO A 332 -8.75 4.57 -19.68
CA PRO A 332 -8.12 5.89 -19.88
C PRO A 332 -6.60 5.86 -19.72
N HIS A 333 -6.03 4.76 -19.24
CA HIS A 333 -4.58 4.57 -19.13
C HIS A 333 -3.92 4.18 -20.47
N TYR A 334 -4.72 3.89 -21.49
CA TYR A 334 -4.27 3.43 -22.79
C TYR A 334 -4.67 4.47 -23.84
N VAL A 335 -3.70 5.12 -24.47
CA VAL A 335 -3.92 6.08 -25.56
C VAL A 335 -4.05 5.34 -26.90
N SER A 336 -3.14 4.41 -27.17
CA SER A 336 -3.20 3.54 -28.36
C SER A 336 -2.72 2.13 -28.04
N CYS A 337 -3.19 1.16 -28.82
CA CYS A 337 -2.80 -0.24 -28.77
C CYS A 337 -2.67 -0.78 -30.19
N GLU A 338 -1.45 -0.97 -30.67
CA GLU A 338 -1.15 -1.43 -32.02
C GLU A 338 -0.55 -2.84 -31.98
N VAL A 339 -0.96 -3.72 -32.88
CA VAL A 339 -0.38 -5.07 -32.97
C VAL A 339 0.97 -4.97 -33.69
N ILE A 340 2.05 -5.34 -33.02
CA ILE A 340 3.39 -5.42 -33.61
C ILE A 340 3.56 -6.75 -34.34
N ASP A 341 3.14 -7.85 -33.70
CA ASP A 341 3.40 -9.20 -34.20
C ASP A 341 2.25 -10.17 -33.86
N TRP A 342 1.90 -11.00 -34.84
CA TRP A 342 0.92 -12.06 -34.74
C TRP A 342 1.65 -13.39 -34.56
N VAL A 343 2.09 -13.65 -33.32
CA VAL A 343 2.86 -14.85 -32.97
C VAL A 343 2.05 -16.12 -33.24
N SER A 344 0.78 -16.12 -32.82
CA SER A 344 -0.19 -17.19 -33.09
C SER A 344 -1.63 -16.64 -33.01
N GLU A 345 -2.64 -17.48 -33.25
CA GLU A 345 -4.04 -17.11 -32.99
C GLU A 345 -4.30 -16.76 -31.51
N ALA A 346 -3.54 -17.37 -30.61
CA ALA A 346 -3.68 -17.23 -29.16
C ALA A 346 -2.71 -16.21 -28.55
N ASP A 347 -1.68 -15.79 -29.28
CA ASP A 347 -0.57 -14.98 -28.76
C ASP A 347 -0.23 -13.83 -29.68
N GLN A 348 -0.22 -12.62 -29.15
CA GLN A 348 0.04 -11.40 -29.92
C GLN A 348 0.93 -10.45 -29.13
N ILE A 349 1.75 -9.70 -29.84
CA ILE A 349 2.59 -8.65 -29.26
C ILE A 349 1.99 -7.30 -29.62
N TYR A 350 1.81 -6.45 -28.61
CA TYR A 350 1.24 -5.12 -28.75
C TYR A 350 2.24 -4.04 -28.38
N TYR A 351 2.23 -2.95 -29.14
CA TYR A 351 2.77 -1.66 -28.77
C TYR A 351 1.67 -0.81 -28.14
N ILE A 352 1.91 -0.34 -26.92
CA ILE A 352 0.94 0.47 -26.19
C ILE A 352 1.56 1.81 -25.86
N THR A 353 0.79 2.88 -26.07
CA THR A 353 1.14 4.22 -25.57
C THR A 353 0.20 4.62 -24.45
N CYS A 354 0.75 5.29 -23.44
CA CYS A 354 0.03 5.71 -22.25
C CYS A 354 0.03 7.25 -22.12
N PRO A 355 -0.98 7.84 -21.47
CA PRO A 355 -1.05 9.29 -21.30
C PRO A 355 0.08 9.79 -20.38
N VAL A 356 0.37 11.08 -20.49
CA VAL A 356 1.27 11.77 -19.56
C VAL A 356 0.61 11.85 -18.18
N VAL A 357 1.32 11.33 -17.17
CA VAL A 357 0.89 11.40 -15.77
C VAL A 357 1.87 12.29 -15.01
N ASN A 358 1.37 13.29 -14.29
CA ASN A 358 2.15 14.19 -13.41
C ASN A 358 3.25 15.04 -14.10
N GLY A 359 3.13 15.32 -15.40
CA GLY A 359 4.06 16.20 -16.12
C GLY A 359 5.36 15.53 -16.59
N ASP A 360 5.46 14.21 -16.47
CA ASP A 360 6.57 13.42 -17.02
C ASP A 360 6.45 13.21 -18.54
N LYS A 361 7.48 12.65 -19.18
CA LYS A 361 7.38 12.18 -20.57
C LYS A 361 6.29 11.09 -20.69
N PRO A 362 5.61 10.98 -21.84
CA PRO A 362 4.64 9.91 -22.07
C PRO A 362 5.33 8.53 -21.95
N LYS A 363 4.56 7.51 -21.58
CA LYS A 363 5.08 6.15 -21.40
C LYS A 363 4.67 5.25 -22.56
N ASP A 364 5.54 4.30 -22.90
CA ASP A 364 5.23 3.24 -23.86
C ASP A 364 5.51 1.86 -23.24
N LEU A 365 4.80 0.84 -23.74
CA LEU A 365 4.98 -0.56 -23.37
C LEU A 365 5.00 -1.44 -24.61
N VAL A 366 5.80 -2.51 -24.54
CA VAL A 366 5.74 -3.63 -25.48
C VAL A 366 5.32 -4.85 -24.67
N VAL A 367 4.16 -5.45 -25.00
CA VAL A 367 3.58 -6.52 -24.20
C VAL A 367 3.22 -7.75 -25.04
N LEU A 368 3.50 -8.92 -24.50
CA LEU A 368 2.97 -10.20 -24.96
C LEU A 368 1.62 -10.44 -24.28
N VAL A 369 0.58 -10.65 -25.10
CA VAL A 369 -0.76 -11.04 -24.66
C VAL A 369 -0.99 -12.48 -25.03
N SER A 370 -1.13 -13.34 -24.02
CA SER A 370 -1.32 -14.79 -24.18
C SER A 370 -2.71 -15.20 -23.72
N ARG A 371 -3.49 -15.75 -24.64
CA ARG A 371 -4.91 -16.08 -24.45
C ARG A 371 -5.10 -17.58 -24.34
N ARG A 372 -5.91 -18.03 -23.39
CA ARG A 372 -6.28 -19.45 -23.25
C ARG A 372 -7.77 -19.60 -22.98
N ARG A 373 -8.39 -20.56 -23.68
CA ARG A 373 -9.76 -21.01 -23.45
C ARG A 373 -9.74 -22.20 -22.46
N PRO A 374 -10.79 -22.37 -21.65
CA PRO A 374 -10.88 -23.52 -20.76
C PRO A 374 -11.01 -24.83 -21.53
N LEU A 375 -10.42 -25.91 -20.99
CA LEU A 375 -10.49 -27.26 -21.56
C LEU A 375 -11.81 -27.99 -21.23
N LYS A 376 -12.57 -27.49 -20.26
CA LYS A 376 -13.84 -28.06 -19.79
C LYS A 376 -14.90 -26.96 -19.71
N ASP A 377 -16.17 -27.33 -19.92
CA ASP A 377 -17.30 -26.43 -19.70
C ASP A 377 -17.30 -25.90 -18.26
N GLY A 378 -17.47 -24.59 -18.10
CA GLY A 378 -17.39 -23.89 -16.81
C GLY A 378 -15.96 -23.55 -16.33
N GLY A 379 -14.93 -23.83 -17.13
CA GLY A 379 -13.56 -23.41 -16.79
C GLY A 379 -13.30 -21.91 -16.96
N THR A 380 -12.16 -21.46 -16.44
CA THR A 380 -11.75 -20.04 -16.48
C THR A 380 -11.07 -19.71 -17.80
N TYR A 381 -11.51 -18.63 -18.45
CA TYR A 381 -10.79 -18.04 -19.57
C TYR A 381 -9.65 -17.16 -19.05
N THR A 382 -8.49 -17.23 -19.70
CA THR A 382 -7.28 -16.52 -19.26
C THR A 382 -6.76 -15.62 -20.37
N VAL A 383 -6.45 -14.37 -20.01
CA VAL A 383 -5.74 -13.41 -20.85
C VAL A 383 -4.57 -12.87 -20.05
N ALA A 384 -3.38 -13.45 -20.25
CA ALA A 384 -2.16 -13.09 -19.53
C ALA A 384 -1.34 -12.04 -20.29
N VAL A 385 -0.72 -11.11 -19.56
CA VAL A 385 -0.01 -9.95 -20.09
C VAL A 385 1.33 -9.80 -19.39
N LYS A 386 2.39 -9.70 -20.17
CA LYS A 386 3.75 -9.46 -19.67
C LYS A 386 4.55 -8.62 -20.65
N SER A 387 5.41 -7.74 -20.15
CA SER A 387 6.33 -6.97 -20.99
C SER A 387 7.47 -7.82 -21.53
N VAL A 388 7.80 -7.60 -22.80
CA VAL A 388 8.87 -8.30 -23.53
C VAL A 388 9.76 -7.31 -24.27
N ILE A 389 11.05 -7.62 -24.40
CA ILE A 389 11.98 -6.82 -25.20
C ILE A 389 11.97 -7.38 -26.62
N VAL A 390 11.48 -6.59 -27.57
CA VAL A 390 11.50 -6.94 -28.99
C VAL A 390 12.56 -6.07 -29.68
N PRO A 391 13.61 -6.66 -30.29
CA PRO A 391 14.67 -5.89 -30.94
C PRO A 391 14.20 -4.95 -32.06
N SER A 392 13.09 -5.27 -32.73
CA SER A 392 12.49 -4.42 -33.76
C SER A 392 11.81 -3.16 -33.21
N VAL A 393 11.55 -3.09 -31.89
CA VAL A 393 10.88 -1.95 -31.23
C VAL A 393 11.72 -1.47 -30.03
N PRO A 394 12.90 -0.87 -30.28
CA PRO A 394 13.77 -0.38 -29.22
C PRO A 394 13.13 0.80 -28.46
N PRO A 395 13.60 1.11 -27.23
CA PRO A 395 13.16 2.29 -26.49
C PRO A 395 13.39 3.59 -27.28
N SER A 396 12.35 4.42 -27.38
CA SER A 396 12.43 5.73 -28.05
C SER A 396 12.73 6.83 -27.02
N PRO A 397 13.57 7.84 -27.33
CA PRO A 397 13.85 8.96 -26.42
C PRO A 397 12.62 9.85 -26.14
N GLN A 398 11.57 9.72 -26.95
CA GLN A 398 10.29 10.43 -26.79
C GLN A 398 9.46 9.85 -25.63
N TYR A 399 9.64 8.57 -25.31
CA TYR A 399 8.86 7.84 -24.32
C TYR A 399 9.73 7.33 -23.17
N ILE A 400 9.13 7.12 -22.02
CA ILE A 400 9.73 6.32 -20.94
C ILE A 400 9.18 4.91 -21.07
N ARG A 401 10.05 3.96 -21.42
CA ARG A 401 9.69 2.53 -21.52
C ARG A 401 9.29 2.02 -20.14
N SER A 402 8.02 1.64 -20.03
CA SER A 402 7.41 1.09 -18.81
C SER A 402 7.33 -0.42 -18.93
N GLU A 403 7.15 -1.11 -17.80
CA GLU A 403 7.12 -2.58 -17.76
C GLU A 403 5.95 -3.11 -16.94
N ILE A 404 5.32 -4.18 -17.45
CA ILE A 404 4.32 -5.00 -16.76
C ILE A 404 4.97 -6.35 -16.46
N ILE A 405 5.18 -6.64 -15.17
CA ILE A 405 5.82 -7.89 -14.74
C ILE A 405 4.86 -9.07 -14.93
N CYS A 406 3.64 -8.93 -14.43
CA CYS A 406 2.56 -9.90 -14.58
C CYS A 406 1.22 -9.17 -14.40
N ALA A 407 0.36 -9.23 -15.42
CA ALA A 407 -1.00 -8.74 -15.31
C ALA A 407 -1.93 -9.58 -16.20
N GLY A 408 -3.24 -9.39 -16.07
CA GLY A 408 -4.18 -10.00 -16.99
C GLY A 408 -5.56 -10.22 -16.41
N PHE A 409 -6.41 -10.88 -17.20
CA PHE A 409 -7.79 -11.17 -16.86
C PHE A 409 -8.00 -12.66 -16.67
N LEU A 410 -8.69 -13.02 -15.59
CA LEU A 410 -9.33 -14.32 -15.40
C LEU A 410 -10.84 -14.11 -15.45
N ILE A 411 -11.52 -14.82 -16.35
CA ILE A 411 -12.95 -14.66 -16.58
C ILE A 411 -13.63 -16.00 -16.26
N HIS A 412 -14.52 -15.97 -15.28
CA HIS A 412 -15.21 -17.15 -14.79
C HIS A 412 -16.71 -17.00 -15.06
N ALA A 413 -17.34 -18.02 -15.66
CA ALA A 413 -18.78 -18.03 -15.87
C ALA A 413 -19.50 -18.25 -14.54
N ILE A 414 -20.50 -17.43 -14.24
CA ILE A 414 -21.39 -17.65 -13.08
C ILE A 414 -22.61 -18.44 -13.56
N ASP A 415 -23.19 -17.99 -14.67
CA ASP A 415 -24.31 -18.64 -15.37
C ASP A 415 -24.20 -18.39 -16.88
N SER A 416 -25.24 -18.74 -17.65
CA SER A 416 -25.25 -18.56 -19.11
C SER A 416 -25.25 -17.10 -19.58
N SER A 417 -25.59 -16.17 -18.70
CA SER A 417 -25.79 -14.74 -18.97
C SER A 417 -24.84 -13.82 -18.20
N SER A 418 -24.13 -14.31 -17.19
CA SER A 418 -23.29 -13.50 -16.32
C SER A 418 -21.91 -14.13 -16.04
N CYS A 419 -20.92 -13.29 -15.77
CA CYS A 419 -19.57 -13.72 -15.45
C CYS A 419 -18.87 -12.82 -14.43
N THR A 420 -17.87 -13.38 -13.77
CA THR A 420 -16.90 -12.65 -12.94
C THR A 420 -15.65 -12.37 -13.76
N VAL A 421 -15.25 -11.10 -13.84
CA VAL A 421 -14.00 -10.65 -14.47
C VAL A 421 -13.03 -10.21 -13.38
N SER A 422 -11.95 -10.97 -13.22
CA SER A 422 -10.88 -10.68 -12.26
C SER A 422 -9.64 -10.18 -13.00
N TYR A 423 -9.32 -8.90 -12.82
CA TYR A 423 -8.09 -8.31 -13.34
C TYR A 423 -7.00 -8.33 -12.26
N PHE A 424 -5.87 -8.97 -12.55
CA PHE A 424 -4.70 -9.00 -11.67
C PHE A 424 -3.58 -8.12 -12.24
N ASN A 425 -2.83 -7.46 -11.37
CA ASN A 425 -1.64 -6.70 -11.75
C ASN A 425 -0.61 -6.69 -10.61
N GLN A 426 0.59 -7.19 -10.89
CA GLN A 426 1.76 -7.03 -10.03
C GLN A 426 2.38 -5.66 -10.31
N ILE A 427 2.26 -4.74 -9.34
CA ILE A 427 2.63 -3.34 -9.50
C ILE A 427 4.15 -3.22 -9.63
N SER A 428 4.62 -2.77 -10.79
CA SER A 428 6.02 -2.43 -11.02
C SER A 428 6.34 -1.01 -10.58
N ALA A 429 7.62 -0.69 -10.37
CA ALA A 429 8.07 0.67 -10.05
C ALA A 429 7.54 1.71 -11.05
N SER A 430 7.41 1.32 -12.33
CA SER A 430 6.99 2.20 -13.42
C SER A 430 5.52 2.68 -13.32
N ILE A 431 4.64 1.92 -12.66
CA ILE A 431 3.23 2.27 -12.44
C ILE A 431 2.89 2.61 -10.97
N SER A 432 3.90 2.57 -10.10
CA SER A 432 3.80 2.82 -8.65
C SER A 432 3.20 4.18 -8.30
N SER A 433 3.53 5.25 -9.03
CA SER A 433 3.03 6.61 -8.79
C SER A 433 1.54 6.75 -9.07
N TYR A 434 1.05 6.04 -10.09
CA TYR A 434 -0.38 5.97 -10.42
C TYR A 434 -1.15 5.28 -9.30
N PHE A 435 -0.60 4.17 -8.82
CA PHE A 435 -1.18 3.37 -7.75
C PHE A 435 -1.10 4.08 -6.38
N ALA A 436 -0.07 4.89 -6.14
CA ALA A 436 0.05 5.69 -4.92
C ALA A 436 -1.08 6.71 -4.75
N GLY A 437 -1.60 7.27 -5.85
CA GLY A 437 -2.77 8.13 -5.86
C GLY A 437 -4.06 7.41 -5.46
N TYR A 438 -4.25 6.18 -5.92
CA TYR A 438 -5.35 5.32 -5.47
C TYR A 438 -5.20 4.97 -3.98
N LEU A 439 -4.02 4.47 -3.60
CA LEU A 439 -3.72 4.09 -2.22
C LEU A 439 -3.95 5.25 -1.25
N GLY A 440 -3.46 6.44 -1.54
CA GLY A 440 -3.64 7.57 -0.63
C GLY A 440 -4.98 8.30 -0.74
N GLY A 441 -5.95 7.79 -1.52
CA GLY A 441 -7.34 8.28 -1.55
C GLY A 441 -7.55 9.61 -2.25
N TRP A 442 -6.59 10.03 -3.07
CA TRP A 442 -6.63 11.25 -3.88
C TRP A 442 -7.01 10.95 -5.34
N SER A 443 -7.14 9.67 -5.72
CA SER A 443 -7.60 9.23 -7.05
C SER A 443 -8.58 8.06 -6.93
N LYS A 444 -9.66 8.09 -7.74
CA LYS A 444 -10.63 7.00 -7.93
C LYS A 444 -10.48 6.29 -9.27
N SER A 445 -9.34 6.47 -9.93
CA SER A 445 -9.15 6.02 -11.31
C SER A 445 -9.36 4.51 -11.49
N ILE A 446 -9.00 3.68 -10.49
CA ILE A 446 -9.19 2.23 -10.58
C ILE A 446 -10.68 1.88 -10.57
N GLU A 447 -11.48 2.48 -9.68
CA GLU A 447 -12.93 2.28 -9.68
C GLU A 447 -13.59 2.81 -10.95
N GLU A 448 -13.19 3.98 -11.42
CA GLU A 448 -13.72 4.61 -12.63
C GLU A 448 -13.42 3.76 -13.88
N THR A 449 -12.21 3.23 -13.97
CA THR A 449 -11.78 2.33 -15.05
C THR A 449 -12.49 0.99 -14.96
N ALA A 450 -12.68 0.46 -13.76
CA ALA A 450 -13.45 -0.76 -13.54
C ALA A 450 -14.93 -0.58 -13.96
N ALA A 451 -15.54 0.56 -13.63
CA ALA A 451 -16.90 0.90 -14.04
C ALA A 451 -17.00 1.09 -15.56
N SER A 452 -16.06 1.81 -16.17
CA SER A 452 -15.97 1.98 -17.63
C SER A 452 -15.83 0.63 -18.35
N CYS A 453 -15.03 -0.29 -17.81
CA CYS A 453 -14.90 -1.66 -18.31
C CYS A 453 -16.23 -2.43 -18.26
N ILE A 454 -16.97 -2.35 -17.15
CA ILE A 454 -18.31 -2.98 -17.03
C ILE A 454 -19.26 -2.40 -18.10
N GLN A 455 -19.30 -1.07 -18.23
CA GLN A 455 -20.14 -0.40 -19.22
C GLN A 455 -19.79 -0.81 -20.65
N PHE A 456 -18.51 -0.90 -20.98
CA PHE A 456 -18.05 -1.36 -22.30
C PHE A 456 -18.51 -2.79 -22.59
N LEU A 457 -18.37 -3.70 -21.62
CA LEU A 457 -18.75 -5.10 -21.78
C LEU A 457 -20.27 -5.29 -21.88
N GLU A 458 -21.06 -4.55 -21.10
CA GLU A 458 -22.52 -4.66 -21.09
C GLU A 458 -23.16 -3.96 -22.30
N ASN A 459 -22.54 -2.90 -22.84
CA ASN A 459 -23.07 -2.13 -23.98
C ASN A 459 -22.53 -2.55 -25.35
N ALA A 460 -21.52 -3.43 -25.43
CA ALA A 460 -21.01 -3.90 -26.71
C ALA A 460 -22.14 -4.59 -27.48
N THR A 461 -22.51 -4.02 -28.63
CA THR A 461 -23.41 -4.68 -29.57
C THR A 461 -22.76 -5.98 -30.04
N ASP A 462 -23.55 -7.05 -30.19
CA ASP A 462 -23.06 -8.27 -30.82
C ASP A 462 -22.73 -7.94 -32.28
N ASP A 463 -21.49 -7.51 -32.53
CA ASP A 463 -20.96 -7.47 -33.88
C ASP A 463 -21.09 -8.90 -34.43
N GLY A 464 -21.98 -9.05 -35.41
CA GLY A 464 -22.46 -10.32 -35.99
C GLY A 464 -21.40 -11.12 -36.75
N SER A 465 -20.19 -11.20 -36.22
CA SER A 465 -19.06 -11.95 -36.76
C SER A 465 -18.29 -12.67 -35.64
N ILE A 466 -19.00 -13.21 -34.65
CA ILE A 466 -18.47 -14.34 -33.89
C ILE A 466 -18.69 -15.57 -34.77
N ASN A 467 -17.75 -15.84 -35.68
CA ASN A 467 -17.69 -17.13 -36.35
C ASN A 467 -17.41 -18.19 -35.28
N ILE A 468 -18.48 -18.84 -34.83
CA ILE A 468 -18.43 -20.09 -34.11
C ILE A 468 -18.00 -21.15 -35.12
N PHE A 469 -16.71 -21.47 -35.15
CA PHE A 469 -16.19 -22.76 -35.59
C PHE A 469 -14.99 -23.16 -34.72
#